data_AF-A0A0F3GJF9-F1
#
_entry.id   AF-A0A0F3GJF9-F1
#
_cell.length_a   1.000
_cell.length_b   1.000
_cell.length_c   1.000
_cell.angle_alpha   90.00
_cell.angle_beta   90.00
_cell.angle_gamma   90.00
#
_symmetry.space_group_name_H-M   'P 1'
#
loop_
_entity.id
_entity.type
_entity.pdbx_description
1 polymer ?
#
loop_
_entity_poly.entity_id
_entity_poly.type
_entity_poly.pdbx_seq_one_letter_code
_entity_poly.pdbx_strand_id
1 'polypeptide(L)' 'MSYIERISYNFKRLRKLKGWTQVICAAYGEVDKSYIGNIEAGSMKSFGQEAVEKWAKIFDC' A
#
# COMPACT_ATOMS: atom_id res chain seq x y z
N MET A 1 1.00 -3.49 17.94
CA MET A 1 0.88 -3.32 16.48
C MET A 1 2.21 -3.64 15.84
N SER A 2 2.27 -4.68 15.01
CA SER A 2 3.46 -5.11 14.29
C SER A 2 3.89 -4.09 13.22
N TYR A 3 5.06 -4.30 12.62
CA TYR A 3 5.50 -3.48 11.49
C TYR A 3 4.51 -3.58 10.30
N ILE A 4 4.11 -4.79 9.93
CA ILE A 4 3.16 -5.02 8.82
C ILE A 4 1.79 -4.42 9.10
N GLU A 5 1.27 -4.55 10.32
CA GLU A 5 -0.03 -3.96 10.68
C GLU A 5 -0.01 -2.43 10.53
N ARG A 6 1.10 -1.77 10.91
CA ARG A 6 1.27 -0.32 10.75
C ARG A 6 1.34 0.09 9.27
N ILE A 7 2.10 -0.65 8.45
CA ILE A 7 2.15 -0.42 7.00
C ILE A 7 0.77 -0.58 6.39
N SER A 8 0.08 -1.67 6.70
CA SER A 8 -1.25 -1.99 6.16
C SER A 8 -2.28 -0.90 6.47
N TYR A 9 -2.30 -0.44 7.72
CA TYR A 9 -3.16 0.64 8.17
C TYR A 9 -2.84 1.96 7.47
N ASN A 10 -1.56 2.37 7.45
CA ASN A 10 -1.14 3.63 6.86
C ASN A 10 -1.36 3.65 5.34
N PHE A 11 -1.04 2.55 4.66
CA PHE A 11 -1.24 2.40 3.23
C PHE A 11 -2.72 2.61 2.87
N LYS A 12 -3.63 1.92 3.58
CA LYS A 12 -5.07 2.05 3.36
C LYS A 12 -5.57 3.45 3.63
N ARG A 13 -5.06 4.09 4.70
CA ARG A 13 -5.38 5.48 5.04
C ARG A 13 -4.93 6.44 3.94
N LEU A 14 -3.68 6.35 3.49
CA LEU A 14 -3.12 7.21 2.43
C LEU A 14 -3.88 7.06 1.11
N ARG A 15 -4.17 5.83 0.68
CA ARG A 15 -4.97 5.58 -0.52
C ARG A 15 -6.35 6.24 -0.43
N LYS A 16 -7.04 6.10 0.71
CA LYS A 16 -8.35 6.72 0.93
C LYS A 16 -8.27 8.25 0.94
N LEU A 17 -7.22 8.83 1.52
CA LEU A 17 -7.01 10.30 1.52
C LEU A 17 -6.84 10.86 0.10
N LYS A 18 -6.20 10.11 -0.80
CA LYS A 18 -6.12 10.47 -2.23
C LYS A 18 -7.45 10.23 -2.99
N GLY A 19 -8.46 9.64 -2.36
CA GLY A 19 -9.72 9.26 -3.00
C GLY A 19 -9.60 8.08 -3.97
N TRP A 20 -8.51 7.31 -3.91
CA TRP A 20 -8.25 6.24 -4.88
C TRP A 20 -8.97 4.95 -4.52
N THR A 21 -9.53 4.26 -5.53
CA THR A 21 -9.91 2.84 -5.39
C THR A 21 -8.66 1.97 -5.35
N GLN A 22 -8.78 0.71 -4.94
CA GLN A 22 -7.65 -0.23 -5.01
C GLN A 22 -7.16 -0.43 -6.45
N VAL A 23 -8.07 -0.36 -7.44
CA VAL A 23 -7.73 -0.49 -8.87
C VAL A 23 -6.88 0.70 -9.33
N ILE A 24 -7.26 1.92 -8.96
CA ILE A 24 -6.49 3.14 -9.30
C ILE A 24 -5.11 3.10 -8.63
N CYS A 25 -5.05 2.74 -7.35
CA CYS A 25 -3.78 2.61 -6.63
C CYS A 25 -2.85 1.57 -7.27
N ALA A 26 -3.42 0.44 -7.68
CA ALA A 26 -2.69 -0.62 -8.37
C ALA A 26 -2.11 -0.14 -9.72
N ALA A 27 -2.89 0.66 -10.47
CA ALA A 27 -2.42 1.25 -11.73
C ALA A 27 -1.23 2.20 -11.52
N TYR A 28 -1.27 3.10 -10.53
CA TYR A 28 -0.12 3.96 -10.20
C TYR A 28 1.11 3.17 -9.74
N GLY A 29 0.88 2.03 -9.08
CA GLY A 29 1.95 1.14 -8.64
C GLY A 29 2.46 0.18 -9.69
N GLU A 30 1.84 0.11 -10.87
CA GLU A 30 2.12 -0.93 -11.90
C GLU A 30 2.07 -2.35 -11.31
N VAL A 31 1.06 -2.63 -10.49
CA VAL A 31 0.85 -3.92 -9.81
C VAL A 31 -0.60 -4.39 -9.96
N ASP A 32 -0.86 -5.63 -9.58
CA ASP A 32 -2.22 -6.15 -9.53
C ASP A 32 -3.04 -5.54 -8.38
N LYS A 33 -4.34 -5.40 -8.60
CA LYS A 33 -5.30 -5.02 -7.55
C LYS A 33 -5.23 -5.96 -6.33
N SER A 34 -4.98 -7.26 -6.56
CA SER A 34 -4.86 -8.26 -5.49
C SER A 34 -3.67 -7.95 -4.56
N TYR A 35 -2.57 -7.44 -5.11
CA TYR A 35 -1.40 -7.02 -4.33
C TYR A 35 -1.76 -5.89 -3.36
N ILE A 36 -2.51 -4.89 -3.81
CA ILE A 36 -3.01 -3.82 -2.93
C ILE A 36 -3.94 -4.38 -1.85
N GLY A 37 -4.83 -5.30 -2.22
CA GLY A 37 -5.70 -5.98 -1.27
C GLY A 37 -4.92 -6.71 -0.16
N ASN A 38 -3.85 -7.41 -0.52
CA ASN A 38 -2.99 -8.11 0.43
C ASN A 38 -2.24 -7.17 1.38
N ILE A 39 -1.76 -6.03 0.88
CA ILE A 39 -1.16 -4.99 1.73
C ILE A 39 -2.20 -4.50 2.74
N GLU A 40 -3.39 -4.11 2.29
CA GLU A 40 -4.40 -3.53 3.17
C GLU A 40 -5.03 -4.52 4.15
N ALA A 41 -4.99 -5.81 3.84
CA ALA A 41 -5.40 -6.89 4.73
C ALA A 41 -4.33 -7.27 5.76
N GLY A 42 -3.09 -6.79 5.60
CA GLY A 42 -1.96 -7.21 6.44
C GLY A 42 -1.56 -8.67 6.26
N SER A 43 -1.89 -9.29 5.13
CA SER A 43 -1.55 -10.68 4.81
C SER A 43 -0.13 -10.85 4.27
N MET A 44 0.62 -9.75 4.13
CA MET A 44 1.99 -9.76 3.66
C MET A 44 2.92 -10.34 4.73
N LYS A 45 3.76 -11.33 4.35
CA LYS A 45 4.80 -11.87 5.24
C LYS A 45 5.89 -10.83 5.55
N SER A 46 6.20 -9.99 4.58
CA SER A 46 7.18 -8.90 4.68
C SER A 46 6.81 -7.76 3.74
N PHE A 47 7.33 -6.58 4.04
CA PHE A 47 7.21 -5.40 3.19
C PHE A 47 8.58 -4.74 3.10
N GLY A 48 9.29 -5.01 2.00
CA GLY A 48 10.69 -4.62 1.83
C GLY A 48 10.88 -3.12 1.72
N GLN A 49 12.09 -2.65 2.06
CA GLN A 49 12.45 -1.23 2.04
C GLN A 49 12.21 -0.58 0.66
N GLU A 50 12.58 -1.26 -0.42
CA GLU A 50 12.34 -0.78 -1.79
C GLU A 50 10.84 -0.55 -2.08
N ALA A 51 9.97 -1.43 -1.56
CA ALA A 51 8.53 -1.26 -1.71
C ALA A 51 8.04 -0.05 -0.90
N VAL A 52 8.55 0.15 0.32
CA VAL A 52 8.23 1.34 1.13
C VAL A 52 8.59 2.60 0.36
N GLU A 53 9.80 2.68 -0.19
CA GLU A 53 10.28 3.85 -0.92
C GLU A 53 9.49 4.10 -2.21
N LYS A 54 9.16 3.04 -2.96
CA LYS A 54 8.30 3.14 -4.14
C LYS A 54 6.93 3.73 -3.78
N TRP A 55 6.29 3.20 -2.76
CA TRP A 55 4.95 3.63 -2.36
C TRP A 55 4.92 5.00 -1.69
N ALA A 56 5.97 5.35 -0.94
CA ALA A 56 6.16 6.69 -0.38
C ALA A 56 6.17 7.76 -1.49
N LYS A 57 6.92 7.53 -2.57
CA LYS A 57 6.91 8.40 -3.76
C LYS A 57 5.54 8.51 -4.43
N ILE A 58 4.83 7.39 -4.57
CA ILE A 58 3.49 7.38 -5.19
C ILE A 58 2.47 8.15 -4.33
N PHE A 59 2.56 8.02 -3.00
CA PHE A 59 1.68 8.74 -2.09
C PHE A 59 2.11 10.18 -1.82
N ASP A 60 3.32 10.59 -2.25
CA ASP A 60 3.92 11.89 -2.01
C ASP A 60 4.11 12.16 -0.51
N CYS A 61 4.81 11.25 0.18
CA CYS A 61 5.09 11.30 1.62
C CYS A 61 6.49 10.79 1.99
#